data_AF-A0A1X1MHG9-F1
#
_entry.id   AF-A0A1X1MHG9-F1
#
_cell.length_a   1.000
_cell.length_b   1.000
_cell.length_c   1.000
_cell.angle_alpha   90.00
_cell.angle_beta   90.00
_cell.angle_gamma   90.00
#
_symmetry.space_group_name_H-M   'P 1'
#
loop_
_entity.id
_entity.type
_entity.pdbx_description
1 polymer ?
#
loop_
_entity_poly.entity_id
_entity_poly.type
_entity_poly.pdbx_seq_one_letter_code
_entity_poly.pdbx_strand_id
1 'polypeptide(L)'
;AVAPLVVYPYAKRFTDFPHAVLGIAQAVAPVGAWIAVTGEWSWAALVLGLAVGSWIGGFDVIYACQDAEVDRRIGVRAVPARFGVRAALIGSTVTHMITFALFIVYGLMDNAGPWWWAGLVLTAAAFCYEHAIVSPNDLSRVNRAFLTANGFVGIVLFLFAVVDLASRGLAV
;
A
#
# COMPACT_ATOMS: atom_id res chain seq x y z
N ALA A 1 6.44 12.49 -11.47
CA ALA A 1 6.85 12.21 -10.07
C ALA A 1 6.56 13.37 -9.11
N VAL A 2 7.04 14.59 -9.37
CA VAL A 2 7.00 15.70 -8.39
C VAL A 2 5.59 16.18 -8.04
N ALA A 3 4.68 16.27 -9.02
CA ALA A 3 3.34 16.82 -8.79
C ALA A 3 2.56 16.13 -7.65
N PRO A 4 2.34 14.80 -7.63
CA PRO A 4 1.60 14.16 -6.53
C PRO A 4 2.32 14.26 -5.17
N LEU A 5 3.66 14.27 -5.14
CA LEU A 5 4.44 14.48 -3.92
C LEU A 5 4.26 15.88 -3.33
N VAL A 6 4.20 16.90 -4.18
CA VAL A 6 3.96 18.29 -3.76
C VAL A 6 2.49 18.49 -3.35
N VAL A 7 1.56 17.81 -4.03
CA VAL A 7 0.12 17.98 -3.80
C VAL A 7 -0.35 17.23 -2.55
N TYR A 8 0.20 16.04 -2.26
CA TYR A 8 -0.24 15.20 -1.14
C TYR A 8 -0.29 15.91 0.23
N PRO A 9 0.73 16.67 0.67
CA PRO A 9 0.70 17.39 1.95
C PRO A 9 -0.46 18.38 2.09
N TYR A 10 -1.02 18.84 0.98
CA TYR A 10 -2.16 19.76 0.96
C TYR A 10 -3.51 19.05 0.73
N ALA A 11 -3.51 17.74 0.43
CA ALA A 11 -4.70 17.01 0.00
C ALA A 11 -5.87 17.10 0.98
N LYS A 12 -5.59 17.04 2.30
CA LYS A 12 -6.60 17.19 3.35
C LYS A 12 -7.38 18.52 3.28
N ARG A 13 -6.89 19.54 2.56
CA ARG A 13 -7.60 20.84 2.41
C ARG A 13 -8.70 20.80 1.34
N PHE A 14 -8.65 19.87 0.40
CA PHE A 14 -9.53 19.90 -0.78
C PHE A 14 -10.17 18.57 -1.15
N THR A 15 -9.79 17.44 -0.55
CA THR A 15 -10.43 16.14 -0.81
C THR A 15 -10.63 15.30 0.46
N ASP A 16 -11.72 14.54 0.51
CA ASP A 16 -11.96 13.52 1.54
C ASP A 16 -11.09 12.26 1.35
N PHE A 17 -10.34 12.16 0.25
CA PHE A 17 -9.51 11.01 -0.10
C PHE A 17 -8.00 11.36 -0.19
N PRO A 18 -7.39 11.98 0.84
CA PRO A 18 -5.96 12.31 0.81
C PRO A 18 -5.07 11.06 0.67
N HIS A 19 -5.53 9.92 1.18
CA HIS A 19 -4.86 8.61 1.09
C HIS A 19 -4.74 8.10 -0.35
N ALA A 20 -5.68 8.46 -1.23
CA ALA A 20 -5.59 8.12 -2.66
C ALA A 20 -4.51 8.97 -3.36
N VAL A 21 -4.38 10.24 -2.95
CA VAL A 21 -3.31 11.12 -3.44
C VAL A 21 -1.94 10.62 -2.98
N LEU A 22 -1.84 10.15 -1.73
CA LEU A 22 -0.66 9.46 -1.22
C LEU A 22 -0.34 8.21 -2.06
N GLY A 23 -1.35 7.37 -2.29
CA GLY A 23 -1.18 6.15 -3.08
C GLY A 23 -0.66 6.45 -4.49
N ILE A 24 -1.19 7.48 -5.16
CA ILE A 24 -0.67 7.93 -6.46
C ILE A 24 0.78 8.41 -6.34
N ALA A 25 1.12 9.17 -5.31
CA ALA A 25 2.49 9.64 -5.09
C ALA A 25 3.48 8.46 -4.94
N GLN A 26 3.06 7.39 -4.27
CA GLN A 26 3.87 6.20 -4.04
C GLN A 26 3.91 5.25 -5.23
N ALA A 27 2.83 5.17 -6.01
CA ALA A 27 2.77 4.33 -7.21
C ALA A 27 3.83 4.71 -8.26
N VAL A 28 4.28 5.96 -8.25
CA VAL A 28 5.33 6.43 -9.15
C VAL A 28 6.69 5.80 -8.84
N ALA A 29 6.94 5.32 -7.61
CA ALA A 29 8.26 4.80 -7.24
C ALA A 29 8.65 3.54 -8.03
N PRO A 30 7.85 2.45 -8.09
CA PRO A 30 8.19 1.28 -8.91
C PRO A 30 8.26 1.59 -10.41
N VAL A 31 7.32 2.39 -10.93
CA VAL A 31 7.28 2.78 -12.35
C VAL A 31 8.50 3.61 -12.73
N GLY A 32 8.84 4.60 -11.90
CA GLY A 32 9.99 5.47 -12.11
C GLY A 32 11.31 4.72 -12.01
N ALA A 33 11.44 3.80 -11.04
CA ALA A 33 12.61 2.94 -10.91
C ALA A 33 12.81 2.06 -12.16
N TRP A 34 11.74 1.46 -12.68
CA TRP A 34 11.80 0.66 -13.90
C TRP A 34 12.30 1.48 -15.10
N ILE A 35 11.69 2.64 -15.34
CA ILE A 35 12.08 3.53 -16.44
C ILE A 35 13.52 4.03 -16.27
N ALA A 36 13.94 4.34 -15.04
CA ALA A 36 15.28 4.83 -14.76
C ALA A 36 16.38 3.78 -15.01
N VAL A 37 16.08 2.50 -14.77
CA VAL A 37 17.04 1.40 -14.97
C VAL A 37 17.02 0.88 -16.41
N THR A 38 15.83 0.70 -16.99
CA THR A 38 15.66 0.04 -18.30
C THR A 38 15.59 1.03 -19.47
N GLY A 39 15.20 2.28 -19.22
CA GLY A 39 14.89 3.25 -20.28
C GLY A 39 13.56 3.01 -20.99
N GLU A 40 12.78 2.00 -20.58
CA GLU A 40 11.59 1.54 -21.30
C GLU A 40 10.33 1.57 -20.43
N TRP A 41 9.17 1.58 -21.10
CA TRP A 41 7.87 1.43 -20.45
C TRP A 41 7.57 -0.04 -20.15
N SER A 42 6.97 -0.33 -18.99
CA SER A 42 6.51 -1.68 -18.63
C SER A 42 5.13 -1.65 -17.98
N TRP A 43 4.22 -2.46 -18.51
CA TRP A 43 2.91 -2.70 -17.91
C TRP A 43 3.02 -3.42 -16.56
N ALA A 44 4.00 -4.33 -16.40
CA ALA A 44 4.24 -5.00 -15.14
C ALA A 44 4.69 -4.00 -14.06
N ALA A 45 5.57 -3.06 -14.42
CA ALA A 45 5.99 -1.99 -13.52
C ALA A 45 4.81 -1.07 -13.12
N LEU A 46 3.88 -0.77 -14.04
CA LEU A 46 2.66 -0.03 -13.72
C LEU A 46 1.79 -0.81 -12.73
N VAL A 47 1.55 -2.10 -12.96
CA VAL A 47 0.75 -2.93 -12.04
C VAL A 47 1.40 -2.99 -10.66
N LEU A 48 2.73 -3.16 -10.59
CA LEU A 48 3.47 -3.11 -9.32
C LEU A 48 3.35 -1.74 -8.65
N GLY A 49 3.44 -0.65 -9.42
CA GLY A 49 3.20 0.71 -8.94
C GLY A 49 1.81 0.86 -8.33
N LEU A 50 0.77 0.41 -9.02
CA LEU A 50 -0.61 0.43 -8.51
C LEU A 50 -0.78 -0.46 -7.27
N ALA A 51 -0.12 -1.61 -7.21
CA ALA A 51 -0.11 -2.46 -6.02
C ALA A 51 0.50 -1.73 -4.81
N VAL A 52 1.69 -1.14 -4.98
CA VAL A 52 2.37 -0.37 -3.92
C VAL A 52 1.58 0.88 -3.52
N GLY A 53 1.01 1.60 -4.50
CA GLY A 53 0.20 2.77 -4.23
C GLY A 53 -1.09 2.47 -3.47
N SER A 54 -1.81 1.42 -3.88
CA SER A 54 -3.01 0.96 -3.17
C SER A 54 -2.67 0.42 -1.78
N TRP A 55 -1.55 -0.30 -1.64
CA TRP A 55 -1.06 -0.76 -0.35
C TRP A 55 -0.87 0.40 0.63
N ILE A 56 -0.08 1.41 0.20
CA ILE A 56 0.23 2.54 1.06
C ILE A 56 -0.99 3.40 1.35
N GLY A 57 -1.84 3.63 0.35
CA GLY A 57 -3.12 4.31 0.57
C GLY A 57 -4.04 3.55 1.53
N GLY A 58 -4.07 2.21 1.44
CA GLY A 58 -4.90 1.34 2.27
C GLY A 58 -4.53 1.41 3.75
N PHE A 59 -3.24 1.26 4.09
CA PHE A 59 -2.83 1.34 5.49
C PHE A 59 -2.83 2.78 6.03
N ASP A 60 -2.64 3.80 5.17
CA ASP A 60 -2.76 5.21 5.57
C ASP A 60 -4.19 5.57 6.01
N VAL A 61 -5.20 4.91 5.44
CA VAL A 61 -6.59 5.01 5.92
C VAL A 61 -6.73 4.46 7.35
N ILE A 62 -6.08 3.33 7.66
CA ILE A 62 -6.07 2.75 9.02
C ILE A 62 -5.40 3.72 9.99
N TYR A 63 -4.23 4.24 9.61
CA TYR A 63 -3.47 5.19 10.42
C TYR A 63 -4.28 6.47 10.71
N ALA A 64 -4.92 7.03 9.68
CA ALA A 64 -5.74 8.23 9.81
C ALA A 64 -6.99 8.04 10.69
N CYS A 65 -7.39 6.80 11.02
CA CYS A 65 -8.48 6.58 11.96
C CYS A 65 -8.17 7.13 13.36
N GLN A 66 -6.89 7.23 13.74
CA GLN A 66 -6.48 7.81 15.02
C GLN A 66 -6.76 9.32 15.09
N ASP A 67 -6.69 10.00 13.95
CA ASP A 67 -6.85 11.45 13.84
C ASP A 67 -8.29 11.88 13.55
N ALA A 68 -9.22 10.93 13.36
CA ALA A 68 -10.56 11.20 12.83
C ALA A 68 -11.34 12.29 13.60
N GLU A 69 -11.24 12.30 14.93
CA GLU A 69 -11.91 13.28 15.78
C GLU A 69 -11.24 14.66 15.70
N VAL A 70 -9.91 14.69 15.68
CA VAL A 70 -9.14 15.93 15.55
C VAL A 70 -9.37 16.55 14.17
N ASP A 71 -9.29 15.75 13.11
CA ASP A 71 -9.51 16.16 11.74
C ASP A 71 -10.90 16.81 11.57
N ARG A 72 -11.94 16.22 12.19
CA ARG A 72 -13.29 16.82 12.24
C ARG A 72 -13.32 18.16 12.96
N ARG A 73 -12.66 18.27 14.12
CA ARG A 73 -12.66 19.51 14.94
C ARG A 73 -11.96 20.66 14.25
N ILE A 74 -10.85 20.40 13.57
CA ILE A 74 -10.07 21.43 12.87
C ILE A 74 -10.56 21.67 11.42
N GLY A 75 -11.57 20.92 10.97
CA GLY A 75 -12.22 21.11 9.67
C GLY A 75 -11.40 20.64 8.47
N VAL A 76 -10.43 19.75 8.66
CA VAL A 76 -9.70 19.13 7.56
C VAL A 76 -10.38 17.84 7.11
N ARG A 77 -10.09 17.41 5.88
CA ARG A 77 -10.77 16.29 5.23
C ARG A 77 -9.92 15.02 5.27
N ALA A 78 -10.56 13.90 5.58
CA ALA A 78 -9.98 12.56 5.53
C ALA A 78 -11.12 11.52 5.48
N VAL A 79 -10.85 10.32 4.95
CA VAL A 79 -11.87 9.25 4.85
C VAL A 79 -12.50 8.93 6.21
N PRO A 80 -11.73 8.66 7.30
CA PRO A 80 -12.33 8.39 8.60
C PRO A 80 -13.01 9.59 9.24
N ALA A 81 -12.58 10.82 8.95
CA ALA A 81 -13.25 12.04 9.43
C ALA A 81 -14.62 12.22 8.77
N ARG A 82 -14.72 11.96 7.46
CA ARG A 82 -15.93 12.14 6.65
C ARG A 82 -16.94 11.00 6.79
N PHE A 83 -16.47 9.75 6.74
CA PHE A 83 -17.29 8.54 6.65
C PHE A 83 -17.31 7.73 7.96
N GLY A 84 -16.49 8.11 8.94
CA GLY A 84 -16.35 7.40 10.20
C GLY A 84 -15.35 6.25 10.15
N VAL A 85 -14.80 5.91 11.31
CA VAL A 85 -13.74 4.89 11.47
C VAL A 85 -14.17 3.52 10.92
N ARG A 86 -15.41 3.10 11.18
CA ARG A 86 -15.90 1.78 10.70
C ARG A 86 -15.90 1.67 9.18
N ALA A 87 -16.40 2.69 8.48
CA ALA A 87 -16.41 2.70 7.02
C ALA A 87 -15.00 2.81 6.45
N ALA A 88 -14.13 3.59 7.10
CA ALA A 88 -12.72 3.72 6.72
C ALA A 88 -11.97 2.39 6.81
N LEU A 89 -12.13 1.64 7.90
CA LEU A 89 -11.51 0.31 8.05
C LEU A 89 -12.00 -0.68 7.00
N ILE A 90 -13.31 -0.70 6.69
CA ILE A 90 -13.85 -1.53 5.59
C ILE A 90 -13.24 -1.11 4.24
N GLY A 91 -13.16 0.20 3.97
CA GLY A 91 -12.54 0.73 2.76
C GLY A 91 -11.06 0.35 2.62
N SER A 92 -10.33 0.35 3.75
CA SER A 92 -8.96 -0.14 3.82
C SER A 92 -8.86 -1.63 3.52
N THR A 93 -9.74 -2.47 4.11
CA THR A 93 -9.77 -3.91 3.81
C THR A 93 -9.99 -4.16 2.31
N VAL A 94 -10.97 -3.49 1.70
CA VAL A 94 -11.22 -3.62 0.24
C VAL A 94 -10.00 -3.18 -0.56
N THR A 95 -9.33 -2.11 -0.14
CA THR A 95 -8.13 -1.60 -0.81
C THR A 95 -6.97 -2.61 -0.70
N HIS A 96 -6.73 -3.23 0.47
CA HIS A 96 -5.72 -4.28 0.62
C HIS A 96 -6.05 -5.57 -0.14
N MET A 97 -7.33 -5.90 -0.33
CA MET A 97 -7.72 -6.99 -1.23
C MET A 97 -7.36 -6.67 -2.69
N ILE A 98 -7.58 -5.43 -3.13
CA ILE A 98 -7.18 -4.97 -4.47
C ILE A 98 -5.65 -5.00 -4.61
N THR A 99 -4.92 -4.48 -3.61
CA THR A 99 -3.45 -4.58 -3.54
C THR A 99 -2.97 -6.01 -3.71
N PHE A 100 -3.55 -6.94 -2.96
CA PHE A 100 -3.16 -8.35 -3.03
C PHE A 100 -3.41 -8.95 -4.41
N ALA A 101 -4.57 -8.66 -5.02
CA ALA A 101 -4.87 -9.08 -6.38
C ALA A 101 -3.86 -8.50 -7.39
N LEU A 102 -3.46 -7.23 -7.24
CA LEU A 102 -2.46 -6.61 -8.10
C LEU A 102 -1.07 -7.26 -7.95
N PHE A 103 -0.67 -7.68 -6.75
CA PHE A 103 0.57 -8.44 -6.57
C PHE A 103 0.52 -9.83 -7.24
N ILE A 104 -0.64 -10.49 -7.23
CA ILE A 104 -0.85 -11.73 -8.00
C ILE A 104 -0.68 -11.45 -9.49
N VAL A 105 -1.36 -10.42 -10.02
CA VAL A 105 -1.28 -10.05 -11.43
C VAL A 105 0.17 -9.71 -11.82
N TYR A 106 0.89 -8.95 -11.00
CA TYR A 106 2.30 -8.68 -11.23
C TYR A 106 3.14 -9.96 -11.30
N GLY A 107 2.98 -10.88 -10.34
CA GLY A 107 3.70 -12.15 -10.34
C GLY A 107 3.43 -13.00 -11.58
N LEU A 108 2.19 -12.97 -12.10
CA LEU A 108 1.85 -13.65 -13.35
C LEU A 108 2.49 -12.97 -14.56
N MET A 109 2.50 -11.63 -14.62
CA MET A 109 3.11 -10.86 -15.72
C MET A 109 4.63 -11.02 -15.78
N ASP A 110 5.28 -11.12 -14.62
CA ASP A 110 6.73 -11.32 -14.50
C ASP A 110 7.16 -12.78 -14.76
N ASN A 111 6.20 -13.71 -14.85
CA ASN A 111 6.46 -15.15 -14.75
C ASN A 111 7.30 -15.50 -13.50
N ALA A 112 6.89 -14.90 -12.37
CA ALA A 112 7.63 -15.01 -11.13
C ALA A 112 7.69 -16.45 -10.62
N GLY A 113 8.84 -16.80 -10.03
CA GLY A 113 9.10 -18.13 -9.50
C GLY A 113 8.39 -18.40 -8.16
N PRO A 114 8.62 -19.59 -7.58
CA PRO A 114 7.94 -20.02 -6.35
C PRO A 114 8.25 -19.13 -5.14
N TRP A 115 9.39 -18.43 -5.13
CA TRP A 115 9.77 -17.60 -3.99
C TRP A 115 8.94 -16.32 -3.94
N TRP A 116 8.61 -15.71 -5.08
CA TRP A 116 7.64 -14.61 -5.10
C TRP A 116 6.30 -15.02 -4.47
N TRP A 117 5.78 -16.19 -4.86
CA TRP A 117 4.51 -16.70 -4.32
C TRP A 117 4.58 -17.02 -2.82
N ALA A 118 5.70 -17.54 -2.33
CA ALA A 118 5.93 -17.76 -0.91
C ALA A 118 5.93 -16.43 -0.12
N GLY A 119 6.62 -15.41 -0.63
CA GLY A 119 6.58 -14.05 -0.07
C GLY A 119 5.17 -13.48 -0.06
N LEU A 120 4.39 -13.72 -1.11
CA LEU A 120 3.01 -13.25 -1.21
C LEU A 120 2.09 -13.93 -0.19
N VAL A 121 2.27 -15.22 0.11
CA VAL A 121 1.55 -15.90 1.21
C VAL A 121 1.82 -15.24 2.56
N LEU A 122 3.08 -14.86 2.84
CA LEU A 122 3.43 -14.16 4.07
C LEU A 122 2.84 -12.74 4.12
N THR A 123 2.79 -12.05 2.98
CA THR A 123 2.09 -10.76 2.85
C THR A 123 0.59 -10.89 3.13
N ALA A 124 -0.06 -11.95 2.64
CA ALA A 124 -1.46 -12.21 2.95
C ALA A 124 -1.68 -12.39 4.47
N ALA A 125 -0.81 -13.15 5.13
CA ALA A 125 -0.88 -13.35 6.57
C ALA A 125 -0.69 -12.03 7.33
N ALA A 126 0.21 -11.16 6.87
CA ALA A 126 0.42 -9.83 7.45
C ALA A 126 -0.81 -8.92 7.29
N PHE A 127 -1.46 -8.90 6.12
CA PHE A 127 -2.71 -8.17 5.92
C PHE A 127 -3.86 -8.71 6.77
N CYS A 128 -4.01 -10.03 6.87
CA CYS A 128 -5.00 -10.63 7.76
C CYS A 128 -4.74 -10.25 9.22
N TYR A 129 -3.48 -10.28 9.66
CA TYR A 129 -3.10 -9.85 11.00
C TYR A 129 -3.43 -8.38 11.26
N GLU A 130 -3.06 -7.49 10.35
CA GLU A 130 -3.30 -6.05 10.43
C GLU A 130 -4.79 -5.74 10.64
N HIS A 131 -5.65 -6.29 9.78
CA HIS A 131 -7.10 -6.09 9.85
C HIS A 131 -7.76 -6.80 11.04
N ALA A 132 -7.14 -7.85 11.59
CA ALA A 132 -7.66 -8.56 12.77
C ALA A 132 -7.38 -7.83 14.09
N ILE A 133 -6.26 -7.09 14.18
CA ILE A 133 -5.87 -6.42 15.44
C ILE A 133 -6.41 -5.00 15.58
N VAL A 134 -6.91 -4.39 14.50
CA VAL A 134 -7.50 -3.06 14.52
C VAL A 134 -9.01 -3.18 14.43
N SER A 135 -9.73 -2.48 15.31
CA SER A 135 -11.19 -2.43 15.25
C SER A 135 -11.70 -1.01 15.46
N PRO A 136 -12.94 -0.70 15.02
CA PRO A 136 -13.53 0.63 15.26
C PRO A 136 -13.64 1.01 16.74
N ASN A 137 -13.63 0.01 17.63
CA ASN A 137 -13.79 0.18 19.07
C ASN A 137 -12.44 0.16 19.83
N ASP A 138 -11.37 -0.29 19.18
CA ASP A 138 -10.02 -0.36 19.76
C ASP A 138 -8.98 -0.02 18.68
N LEU A 139 -8.52 1.23 18.70
CA LEU A 139 -7.46 1.75 17.85
C LEU A 139 -6.09 1.73 18.55
N SER A 140 -5.98 1.20 19.78
CA SER A 140 -4.71 1.21 20.54
C SER A 140 -3.58 0.44 19.84
N ARG A 141 -3.95 -0.47 18.94
CA ARG A 141 -3.03 -1.36 18.20
C ARG A 141 -2.68 -0.87 16.80
N VAL A 142 -3.19 0.29 16.37
CA VAL A 142 -2.93 0.84 15.02
C VAL A 142 -1.44 1.00 14.76
N ASN A 143 -0.63 1.45 15.72
CA ASN A 143 0.82 1.57 15.51
C ASN A 143 1.52 0.22 15.28
N ARG A 144 1.04 -0.87 15.90
CA ARG A 144 1.58 -2.22 15.68
C ARG A 144 1.18 -2.75 14.30
N ALA A 145 -0.05 -2.50 13.88
CA ALA A 145 -0.52 -2.75 12.52
C ALA A 145 0.31 -1.95 11.49
N PHE A 146 0.44 -0.64 11.70
CA PHE A 146 1.13 0.27 10.80
C PHE A 146 2.64 0.02 10.71
N LEU A 147 3.40 0.19 11.81
CA LEU A 147 4.87 0.16 11.76
C LEU A 147 5.43 -1.25 11.62
N THR A 148 4.85 -2.22 12.34
CA THR A 148 5.41 -3.58 12.40
C THR A 148 4.94 -4.43 11.25
N ALA A 149 3.62 -4.48 10.96
CA ALA A 149 3.11 -5.34 9.89
C ALA A 149 3.46 -4.82 8.49
N ASN A 150 3.31 -3.52 8.21
CA ASN A 150 3.67 -2.98 6.89
C ASN A 150 5.19 -2.90 6.69
N GLY A 151 5.97 -2.63 7.74
CA GLY A 151 7.43 -2.76 7.69
C GLY A 151 7.85 -4.19 7.33
N PHE A 152 7.19 -5.19 7.93
CA PHE A 152 7.39 -6.60 7.61
C PHE A 152 7.03 -6.93 6.16
N VAL A 153 5.88 -6.47 5.64
CA VAL A 153 5.48 -6.69 4.24
C VAL A 153 6.54 -6.18 3.27
N GLY A 154 7.07 -4.98 3.48
CA GLY A 154 8.12 -4.41 2.63
C GLY A 154 9.39 -5.25 2.62
N ILE A 155 9.86 -5.69 3.78
CA ILE A 155 11.05 -6.53 3.92
C ILE A 155 10.83 -7.90 3.27
N VAL A 156 9.68 -8.53 3.52
CA VAL A 156 9.34 -9.85 2.96
C VAL A 156 9.28 -9.79 1.44
N LEU A 157 8.51 -8.86 0.87
CA LEU A 157 8.39 -8.75 -0.58
C LEU A 157 9.76 -8.49 -1.23
N PHE A 158 10.60 -7.63 -0.65
CA PHE A 158 11.94 -7.38 -1.13
C PHE A 158 12.83 -8.64 -1.10
N LEU A 159 12.95 -9.29 0.06
CA LEU A 159 13.83 -10.45 0.22
C LEU A 159 13.40 -11.61 -0.68
N PHE A 160 12.10 -11.91 -0.74
CA PHE A 160 11.60 -12.99 -1.58
C PHE A 160 11.71 -12.66 -3.06
N ALA A 161 11.52 -11.41 -3.49
CA ALA A 161 11.78 -11.01 -4.88
C ALA A 161 13.25 -11.16 -5.27
N VAL A 162 14.19 -10.79 -4.38
CA VAL A 162 15.63 -10.96 -4.62
C VAL A 162 16.01 -12.44 -4.69
N VAL A 163 15.49 -13.26 -3.78
CA VAL A 163 15.73 -14.72 -3.80
C VAL A 163 15.12 -15.36 -5.05
N ASP A 164 13.93 -14.91 -5.46
CA ASP A 164 13.28 -15.37 -6.68
C ASP A 164 14.15 -15.09 -7.91
N LEU A 165 14.58 -13.84 -8.08
CA LEU A 165 15.48 -13.42 -9.16
C LEU A 165 16.80 -14.20 -9.14
N ALA A 166 17.43 -14.33 -7.97
CA ALA A 166 18.68 -15.09 -7.84
C ALA A 166 18.49 -16.58 -8.19
N SER A 167 17.35 -17.17 -7.85
CA SER A 167 17.04 -18.59 -8.15
C SER A 167 16.71 -18.84 -9.62
N ARG A 168 16.14 -17.85 -10.31
CA ARG A 168 15.86 -17.91 -11.76
C ARG A 168 17.07 -17.55 -12.61
N GLY A 169 18.06 -16.87 -12.02
CA GLY A 169 19.28 -16.40 -12.65
C GLY A 169 19.25 -14.88 -12.91
N LEU A 170 20.36 -14.20 -12.64
CA LEU A 170 20.48 -12.74 -12.75
C LEU A 170 20.44 -12.19 -14.20
N ALA A 171 20.39 -13.08 -15.19
CA ALA A 171 20.32 -12.74 -16.61
C ALA A 171 18.90 -12.87 -17.19
N VAL A 172 17.91 -13.22 -16.35
CA VAL A 172 16.48 -13.17 -16.67
C VAL A 172 16.00 -11.74 -16.64
#